data_AF-A0A3T0C502-F1
#
_entry.id   AF-A0A3T0C502-F1
#
_cell.length_a   1.000
_cell.length_b   1.000
_cell.length_c   1.000
_cell.angle_alpha   90.00
_cell.angle_beta   90.00
_cell.angle_gamma   90.00
#
_symmetry.space_group_name_H-M   'P 1'
#
loop_
_entity.id
_entity.type
_entity.pdbx_description
1 polymer ?
#
loop_
_entity_poly.entity_id
_entity_poly.type
_entity_poly.pdbx_seq_one_letter_code
_entity_poly.pdbx_strand_id
1 'polypeptide(L)'
;MANKHCISLKINGWQAVAGLDWHVELTRHRRTLRAQARTRGHALFVVVPEKDDGVDGALTGSGSPPAEGTGLQVSLAQLVLPGLGPATAAIFPLDNLYWFVASEPDGRLSLFSDIVGTRDQVIQALRLYEERTPLPEAGRRCLAPGRFRGAGQ
;
A
#
# COMPACT_ATOMS: atom_id res chain seq x y z
N MET A 1 12.83 -11.65 -3.43
CA MET A 1 11.70 -10.82 -2.97
C MET A 1 11.04 -11.54 -1.82
N ALA A 2 10.86 -10.88 -0.67
CA ALA A 2 10.16 -11.47 0.48
C ALA A 2 8.70 -11.73 0.09
N ASN A 3 8.14 -12.86 0.51
CA ASN A 3 6.73 -13.18 0.32
C ASN A 3 5.90 -12.08 0.98
N LYS A 4 5.21 -11.25 0.18
CA LYS A 4 4.24 -10.30 0.72
C LYS A 4 2.97 -11.07 1.08
N HIS A 5 2.46 -10.83 2.29
CA HIS A 5 1.21 -11.41 2.73
C HIS A 5 0.05 -10.51 2.29
N CYS A 6 -0.88 -11.03 1.49
CA CYS A 6 -2.16 -10.36 1.30
C CYS A 6 -3.12 -10.76 2.42
N ILE A 7 -3.80 -9.78 3.02
CA ILE A 7 -4.89 -10.05 3.99
C ILE A 7 -6.16 -9.35 3.53
N SER A 8 -7.30 -9.83 4.01
CA SER A 8 -8.60 -9.20 3.79
C SER A 8 -9.26 -8.88 5.13
N LEU A 9 -9.71 -7.64 5.29
CA LEU A 9 -10.46 -7.17 6.45
C LEU A 9 -11.90 -6.88 6.04
N LYS A 10 -12.87 -7.32 6.84
CA LYS A 10 -14.28 -6.97 6.62
C LYS A 10 -14.56 -5.60 7.21
N ILE A 11 -14.83 -4.61 6.37
CA ILE A 11 -15.17 -3.23 6.80
C ILE A 11 -16.45 -2.80 6.09
N ASN A 12 -17.52 -2.53 6.84
CA ASN A 12 -18.80 -2.02 6.31
C ASN A 12 -19.36 -2.83 5.11
N GLY A 13 -19.21 -4.16 5.14
CA GLY A 13 -19.65 -5.05 4.06
C GLY A 13 -18.68 -5.17 2.88
N TRP A 14 -17.57 -4.43 2.87
CA TRP A 14 -16.48 -4.59 1.92
C TRP A 14 -15.42 -5.56 2.43
N GLN A 15 -14.70 -6.16 1.48
CA GLN A 15 -13.46 -6.88 1.74
C GLN A 15 -12.29 -5.95 1.41
N ALA A 16 -11.79 -5.25 2.41
CA ALA A 16 -10.66 -4.36 2.25
C ALA A 16 -9.35 -5.14 2.31
N VAL A 17 -8.61 -5.14 1.20
CA VAL A 17 -7.40 -5.93 1.00
C VAL A 17 -6.16 -5.08 1.23
N ALA A 18 -5.25 -5.58 2.05
CA ALA A 18 -3.92 -5.00 2.27
C ALA A 18 -2.84 -5.95 1.76
N GLY A 19 -1.65 -5.41 1.50
CA GLY A 19 -0.53 -6.20 0.99
C GLY A 19 -0.54 -6.35 -0.53
N LEU A 20 -1.05 -5.36 -1.27
CA LEU A 20 -1.04 -5.39 -2.72
C LEU A 20 0.36 -5.06 -3.26
N ASP A 21 0.71 -5.67 -4.38
CA ASP A 21 1.88 -5.31 -5.15
C ASP A 21 1.56 -4.11 -6.05
N TRP A 22 2.24 -3.01 -5.76
CA TRP A 22 2.05 -1.74 -6.44
C TRP A 22 3.10 -1.54 -7.54
N HIS A 23 2.61 -1.18 -8.73
CA HIS A 23 3.44 -0.96 -9.92
C HIS A 23 3.02 0.30 -10.64
N VAL A 24 4.01 1.09 -11.07
CA VAL A 24 3.79 2.16 -12.05
C VAL A 24 3.70 1.53 -13.43
N GLU A 25 2.61 1.84 -14.13
CA GLU A 25 2.35 1.39 -15.48
C GLU A 25 2.43 2.58 -16.42
N LEU A 26 3.06 2.40 -17.58
CA LEU A 26 3.27 3.46 -18.59
C LEU A 26 2.03 3.71 -19.47
N THR A 27 0.86 3.24 -19.04
CA THR A 27 -0.39 3.40 -19.80
C THR A 27 -1.57 3.60 -18.87
N ARG A 28 -2.57 4.36 -19.33
CA ARG A 28 -3.85 4.55 -18.64
C ARG A 28 -4.97 3.64 -19.20
N HIS A 29 -4.68 2.85 -20.23
CA HIS A 29 -5.69 2.01 -20.88
C HIS A 29 -6.15 0.87 -19.97
N ARG A 30 -7.29 1.06 -19.29
CA ARG A 30 -7.85 0.10 -18.31
C ARG A 30 -7.95 -1.33 -18.83
N ARG A 31 -8.21 -1.54 -20.13
CA ARG A 31 -8.26 -2.88 -20.74
C ARG A 31 -6.88 -3.54 -20.74
N THR A 32 -5.84 -2.80 -21.12
CA THR A 32 -4.44 -3.25 -21.12
C THR A 32 -3.97 -3.53 -19.71
N LEU A 33 -4.23 -2.60 -18.77
CA LEU A 33 -3.83 -2.77 -17.38
C LEU A 33 -4.49 -3.98 -16.71
N ARG A 34 -5.78 -4.21 -16.98
CA ARG A 34 -6.49 -5.42 -16.53
C ARG A 34 -5.91 -6.70 -17.12
N ALA A 35 -5.48 -6.67 -18.38
CA ALA A 35 -4.85 -7.82 -19.02
C ALA A 35 -3.49 -8.11 -18.37
N GLN A 36 -2.67 -7.09 -18.12
CA GLN A 36 -1.38 -7.23 -17.43
C GLN A 36 -1.55 -7.79 -16.00
N ALA A 37 -2.51 -7.27 -15.23
CA ALA A 37 -2.79 -7.77 -13.89
C ALA A 37 -3.20 -9.26 -13.89
N ARG A 38 -4.00 -9.69 -14.87
CA ARG A 38 -4.34 -11.10 -15.05
C ARG A 38 -3.13 -11.96 -15.40
N THR A 39 -2.22 -11.48 -16.26
CA THR A 39 -0.98 -12.23 -16.58
C THR A 39 -0.08 -12.43 -15.37
N ARG A 40 -0.17 -11.56 -14.36
CA ARG A 40 0.55 -11.69 -13.09
C ARG A 40 -0.18 -12.58 -12.06
N GLY A 41 -1.33 -13.16 -12.43
CA GLY A 41 -2.07 -14.13 -11.60
C GLY A 41 -2.87 -13.49 -10.46
N HIS A 42 -3.13 -12.19 -10.49
CA HIS A 42 -3.76 -11.48 -9.38
C HIS A 42 -5.29 -11.43 -9.48
N ALA A 43 -5.96 -11.59 -8.34
CA ALA A 43 -7.43 -11.62 -8.24
C ALA A 43 -8.04 -10.22 -8.06
N LEU A 44 -7.34 -9.33 -7.34
CA LEU A 44 -7.73 -7.94 -7.20
C LEU A 44 -6.87 -7.06 -8.12
N PHE A 45 -7.52 -6.10 -8.80
CA PHE A 45 -6.87 -5.11 -9.64
C PHE A 45 -7.43 -3.72 -9.34
N VAL A 46 -6.57 -2.86 -8.82
CA VAL A 46 -6.90 -1.47 -8.46
C VAL A 46 -6.08 -0.53 -9.32
N VAL A 47 -6.73 0.51 -9.85
CA VAL A 47 -6.06 1.59 -10.60
C VAL A 47 -6.23 2.86 -9.80
N VAL A 48 -5.10 3.49 -9.45
CA VAL A 48 -5.08 4.87 -8.97
C VAL A 48 -4.69 5.73 -10.17
N PRO A 49 -5.55 6.66 -10.61
CA PRO A 49 -5.10 7.68 -11.55
C PRO A 49 -3.98 8.47 -10.86
N GLU A 50 -2.83 8.61 -11.52
CA GLU A 50 -1.87 9.63 -11.09
C GLU A 50 -2.55 11.00 -11.17
N LYS A 51 -2.12 11.95 -10.34
CA LYS A 51 -2.54 13.34 -10.50
C LYS A 51 -2.25 13.77 -11.95
N ASP A 52 -3.03 14.73 -12.43
CA ASP A 52 -3.00 15.20 -13.82
C ASP A 52 -1.73 16.06 -14.07
N ASP A 53 -0.57 15.42 -13.94
CA ASP A 53 0.76 16.02 -14.00
C ASP A 53 1.31 15.99 -15.44
N GLY A 54 0.52 15.53 -16.41
CA GLY A 54 0.95 15.30 -17.78
C GLY A 54 1.80 14.04 -18.00
N VAL A 55 1.95 13.17 -16.99
CA VAL A 55 2.65 11.88 -17.11
C VAL A 55 1.65 10.78 -17.54
N ASP A 56 1.91 10.15 -18.68
CA ASP A 56 1.15 9.01 -19.21
C ASP A 56 1.40 7.75 -18.38
N GLY A 57 0.74 7.65 -17.23
CA GLY A 57 0.87 6.50 -16.36
C GLY A 57 -0.33 6.22 -15.45
N ALA A 58 -0.30 5.05 -14.82
CA ALA A 58 -1.25 4.63 -13.81
C ALA A 58 -0.53 3.84 -12.71
N LEU A 59 -0.95 4.01 -11.47
CA LEU A 59 -0.50 3.17 -10.37
C LEU A 59 -1.46 1.98 -10.25
N THR A 60 -0.94 0.76 -10.37
CA THR A 60 -1.75 -0.45 -10.25
C THR A 60 -1.37 -1.27 -9.04
N GLY A 61 -2.37 -1.69 -8.28
CA GLY A 61 -2.22 -2.56 -7.11
C GLY A 61 -2.83 -3.92 -7.41
N SER A 62 -2.07 -4.99 -7.18
CA SER A 62 -2.50 -6.34 -7.49
C SER A 62 -2.03 -7.35 -6.45
N GLY A 63 -2.88 -8.33 -6.12
CA GLY A 63 -2.56 -9.31 -5.10
C GLY A 63 -3.51 -10.51 -5.14
N SER A 64 -3.19 -11.50 -4.32
CA SER A 64 -3.97 -12.73 -4.17
C SER A 64 -4.53 -12.80 -2.75
N PRO A 65 -5.58 -12.01 -2.45
CA PRO A 65 -6.23 -12.07 -1.14
C PRO A 65 -6.81 -13.48 -0.89
N PRO A 66 -6.95 -13.89 0.38
CA PRO A 66 -7.70 -15.09 0.72
C PRO A 66 -9.08 -15.07 0.05
N ALA A 67 -9.50 -16.19 -0.53
CA ALA A 67 -10.76 -16.30 -1.29
C ALA A 67 -12.04 -16.27 -0.41
N GLU A 68 -11.94 -15.74 0.81
CA GLU A 68 -12.98 -15.87 1.81
C GLU A 68 -13.99 -14.71 1.75
N GLY A 69 -15.21 -15.05 1.35
CA GLY A 69 -16.42 -14.22 1.48
C GLY A 69 -16.93 -13.63 0.16
N THR A 70 -18.09 -12.98 0.23
CA THR A 70 -18.89 -12.55 -0.93
C THR A 70 -18.89 -11.03 -1.16
N GLY A 71 -18.10 -10.28 -0.39
CA GLY A 71 -18.08 -8.82 -0.43
C GLY A 71 -17.26 -8.27 -1.59
N LEU A 72 -17.57 -7.04 -2.02
CA LEU A 72 -16.74 -6.32 -2.99
C LEU A 72 -15.33 -6.13 -2.42
N GLN A 73 -14.32 -6.58 -3.18
CA GLN A 73 -12.92 -6.39 -2.81
C GLN A 73 -12.43 -4.99 -3.19
N VAL A 74 -11.82 -4.30 -2.23
CA VAL A 74 -11.30 -2.92 -2.37
C VAL A 74 -9.90 -2.84 -1.78
N SER A 75 -9.06 -1.90 -2.23
CA SER A 75 -7.74 -1.69 -1.62
C SER A 75 -7.88 -0.94 -0.29
N LEU A 76 -7.36 -1.53 0.79
CA LEU A 76 -7.31 -0.87 2.09
C LEU A 76 -6.37 0.35 2.07
N ALA A 77 -5.25 0.27 1.36
CA ALA A 77 -4.32 1.39 1.20
C ALA A 77 -5.00 2.61 0.56
N GLN A 78 -5.86 2.41 -0.45
CA GLN A 78 -6.64 3.51 -1.03
C GLN A 78 -7.68 4.09 -0.07
N LEU A 79 -8.31 3.26 0.75
CA LEU A 79 -9.31 3.73 1.72
C LEU A 79 -8.69 4.65 2.79
N VAL A 80 -7.47 4.35 3.22
CA VAL A 80 -6.80 5.15 4.28
C VAL A 80 -6.05 6.36 3.75
N LEU A 81 -5.65 6.36 2.46
CA LEU A 81 -4.80 7.40 1.87
C LEU A 81 -5.32 8.83 2.10
N PRO A 82 -6.62 9.14 1.96
CA PRO A 82 -7.14 10.49 2.24
C PRO A 82 -6.92 10.93 3.69
N GLY A 83 -7.07 10.02 4.66
CA GLY A 83 -6.84 10.32 6.08
C GLY A 83 -5.36 10.35 6.46
N LEU A 84 -4.51 9.65 5.70
CA LEU A 84 -3.06 9.59 5.92
C LEU A 84 -2.38 10.93 5.64
N GLY A 85 -2.90 11.72 4.69
CA GLY A 85 -2.28 12.98 4.26
C GLY A 85 -0.94 12.78 3.55
N PRO A 86 -0.30 13.86 3.04
CA PRO A 86 0.99 13.77 2.36
C PRO A 86 2.15 13.44 3.31
N ALA A 87 3.24 12.92 2.74
CA ALA A 87 4.51 12.66 3.44
C ALA A 87 4.37 11.93 4.78
N THR A 88 3.47 10.93 4.84
CA THR A 88 3.16 10.25 6.09
C THR A 88 3.38 8.75 5.93
N ALA A 89 4.16 8.17 6.84
CA ALA A 89 4.21 6.73 7.08
C ALA A 89 3.22 6.35 8.20
N ALA A 90 2.50 5.25 8.04
CA ALA A 90 1.66 4.70 9.07
C ALA A 90 1.86 3.20 9.21
N ILE A 91 1.92 2.74 10.46
CA ILE A 91 2.02 1.34 10.83
C ILE A 91 0.81 1.03 11.69
N PHE A 92 0.02 0.05 11.26
CA PHE A 92 -1.15 -0.41 11.98
C PHE A 92 -0.85 -1.79 12.56
N PRO A 93 -1.14 -2.02 13.85
CA PRO A 93 -1.05 -3.35 14.42
C PRO A 93 -2.20 -4.19 13.86
N LEU A 94 -1.88 -5.40 13.44
CA LEU A 94 -2.82 -6.48 13.21
C LEU A 94 -2.64 -7.50 14.35
N ASP A 95 -3.32 -8.65 14.28
CA ASP A 95 -3.23 -9.67 15.35
C ASP A 95 -1.79 -10.09 15.64
N ASN A 96 -1.13 -10.75 14.68
CA ASN A 96 0.26 -11.22 14.81
C ASN A 96 1.22 -10.54 13.82
N LEU A 97 0.72 -9.57 13.07
CA LEU A 97 1.43 -8.88 12.00
C LEU A 97 1.27 -7.37 12.16
N TYR A 98 1.97 -6.63 11.32
CA TYR A 98 1.83 -5.21 11.15
C TYR A 98 1.53 -4.92 9.70
N TRP A 99 0.75 -3.88 9.46
CA TRP A 99 0.54 -3.34 8.12
C TRP A 99 1.17 -1.96 8.04
N PHE A 100 2.05 -1.78 7.07
CA PHE A 100 2.72 -0.53 6.76
C PHE A 100 2.17 0.07 5.46
N VAL A 101 1.79 1.33 5.53
CA VAL A 101 1.29 2.12 4.40
C VAL A 101 1.91 3.51 4.48
N ALA A 102 2.26 4.09 3.33
CA ALA A 102 2.87 5.41 3.30
C ALA A 102 2.43 6.22 2.09
N SER A 103 2.45 7.53 2.24
CA SER A 103 2.23 8.49 1.16
C SER A 103 3.53 9.21 0.77
N GLU A 104 3.66 9.51 -0.51
CA GLU A 104 4.68 10.38 -1.06
C GLU A 104 4.41 11.85 -0.66
N PRO A 105 5.39 12.77 -0.83
CA PRO A 105 5.21 14.18 -0.50
C PRO A 105 4.04 14.87 -1.22
N ASP A 106 3.68 14.40 -2.41
CA ASP A 106 2.54 14.89 -3.19
C ASP A 106 1.18 14.27 -2.79
N GLY A 107 1.19 13.36 -1.81
CA GLY A 107 0.01 12.67 -1.29
C GLY A 107 -0.35 11.37 -2.01
N ARG A 108 0.40 10.94 -3.04
CA ARG A 108 0.18 9.64 -3.68
C ARG A 108 0.60 8.49 -2.78
N LEU A 109 0.05 7.30 -3.01
CA LEU A 109 0.50 6.09 -2.32
C LEU A 109 1.94 5.75 -2.72
N SER A 110 2.78 5.40 -1.74
CA SER A 110 4.16 4.99 -2.02
C SER A 110 4.24 3.56 -2.54
N LEU A 111 5.06 3.35 -3.58
CA LEU A 111 5.40 2.02 -4.13
C LEU A 111 6.12 1.11 -3.14
N PHE A 112 6.77 1.70 -2.14
CA PHE A 112 7.53 0.97 -1.11
C PHE A 112 6.64 0.60 0.09
N SER A 113 5.34 0.83 0.00
CA SER A 113 4.38 0.62 1.08
C SER A 113 3.31 -0.42 0.73
N ASP A 114 2.25 -0.47 1.54
CA ASP A 114 1.23 -1.53 1.54
C ASP A 114 1.85 -2.91 1.79
N ILE A 115 2.61 -3.01 2.88
CA ILE A 115 3.33 -4.21 3.30
C ILE A 115 2.68 -4.77 4.56
N VAL A 116 2.27 -6.03 4.51
CA VAL A 116 1.82 -6.78 5.68
C VAL A 116 2.89 -7.81 6.03
N GLY A 117 3.33 -7.81 7.27
CA GLY A 117 4.40 -8.70 7.70
C GLY A 117 4.71 -8.63 9.18
N THR A 118 5.76 -9.33 9.58
CA THR A 118 6.32 -9.26 10.94
C THR A 118 6.87 -7.87 11.22
N ARG A 119 7.19 -7.59 12.49
CA ARG A 119 7.82 -6.33 12.90
C ARG A 119 9.09 -6.04 12.07
N ASP A 120 9.96 -7.03 11.90
CA ASP A 120 11.23 -6.86 11.20
C ASP A 120 11.03 -6.58 9.72
N GLN A 121 10.09 -7.28 9.07
CA GLN A 121 9.73 -7.05 7.67
C GLN A 121 9.18 -5.62 7.47
N VAL A 122 8.33 -5.16 8.38
CA VAL A 122 7.79 -3.79 8.33
C VAL A 122 8.86 -2.75 8.61
N ILE A 123 9.80 -3.00 9.53
CA ILE A 123 10.94 -2.09 9.77
C ILE A 123 11.81 -1.99 8.52
N GLN A 124 12.09 -3.10 7.83
CA GLN A 124 12.84 -3.09 6.58
C GLN A 124 12.11 -2.31 5.48
N ALA A 125 10.80 -2.49 5.35
CA ALA A 125 9.98 -1.74 4.39
C ALA A 125 9.97 -0.23 4.70
N LEU A 126 9.82 0.14 5.97
CA LEU A 126 9.87 1.53 6.41
C LEU A 126 11.23 2.16 6.07
N ARG A 127 12.34 1.48 6.36
CA ARG A 127 13.69 1.96 6.02
C ARG A 127 13.85 2.15 4.51
N LEU A 128 13.40 1.19 3.71
CA LEU A 128 13.47 1.30 2.25
C LEU A 128 12.67 2.51 1.74
N TYR A 129 11.46 2.73 2.28
CA TYR A 129 10.68 3.93 1.98
C TYR A 129 11.43 5.20 2.39
N GLU A 130 12.04 5.23 3.59
CA GLU A 130 12.78 6.39 4.07
C GLU A 130 14.03 6.71 3.23
N GLU A 131 14.72 5.67 2.74
CA GLU A 131 15.88 5.78 1.86
C GLU A 131 15.52 6.24 0.44
N ARG A 132 14.35 5.85 -0.06
CA ARG A 132 13.95 6.04 -1.47
C ARG A 132 13.04 7.23 -1.70
N THR A 133 12.34 7.70 -0.67
CA THR A 133 11.45 8.85 -0.76
C THR A 133 12.15 10.10 -0.21
N PRO A 134 12.21 11.20 -0.99
CA PRO A 134 12.75 12.47 -0.51
C PRO A 134 12.11 12.93 0.80
N LEU A 135 12.92 13.44 1.72
CA LEU A 135 12.44 14.04 2.96
C LEU A 135 11.97 15.48 2.65
N PRO A 136 10.68 15.82 2.83
CA PRO A 136 10.21 17.18 2.64
C PRO A 136 10.72 18.11 3.75
N GLU A 137 10.77 19.42 3.49
CA GLU A 137 11.24 20.44 4.44
C GLU A 137 10.47 20.42 5.78
N ALA A 138 9.16 20.19 5.73
CA ALA A 138 8.31 20.07 6.91
C ALA A 138 8.54 18.78 7.72
N GLY A 139 9.42 17.90 7.24
CA GLY A 139 9.66 16.58 7.79
C GLY A 139 8.58 15.57 7.42
N ARG A 140 8.90 14.30 7.66
CA ARG A 140 7.98 13.18 7.44
C ARG A 140 7.24 12.85 8.73
N ARG A 141 5.91 12.71 8.63
CA ARG A 141 5.11 12.22 9.75
C ARG A 141 5.17 10.71 9.80
N CYS A 142 5.28 10.11 10.99
CA CYS A 142 5.23 8.66 11.13
C CYS A 142 4.34 8.25 12.30
N LEU A 143 3.21 7.64 11.96
CA LEU A 143 2.18 7.15 12.87
C LEU A 143 2.44 5.67 13.16
N ALA A 144 2.73 5.30 14.40
CA ALA A 144 2.96 3.90 14.77
C ALA A 144 2.47 3.64 16.19
N PRO A 145 2.12 2.40 16.55
CA PRO A 145 1.81 2.04 17.93
C PRO A 145 2.99 2.38 18.83
N GLY A 146 2.73 2.85 20.06
CA GLY A 146 3.81 3.19 21.00
C GLY A 146 4.84 2.06 21.20
N ARG A 147 4.36 0.81 21.24
CA ARG A 147 5.19 -0.41 21.34
C ARG A 147 6.04 -0.71 20.09
N PHE A 148 5.73 -0.14 18.94
CA PHE A 148 6.47 -0.40 17.70
C PHE A 148 7.85 0.25 17.69
N ARG A 149 7.96 1.45 18.28
CA ARG A 149 9.22 2.20 18.43
C ARG A 149 10.04 1.83 19.66
N GLY A 150 9.52 0.98 20.54
CA GLY A 150 10.15 0.59 21.81
C GLY A 150 11.10 -0.60 21.68
N ALA A 151 12.35 -0.34 21.29
CA ALA A 151 13.56 -1.09 21.67
C ALA A 151 14.78 -0.28 21.20
N GLY A 152 15.27 0.63 22.06
CA GLY A 152 16.43 1.50 21.78
C GLY A 152 16.09 2.99 21.71
N GLN A 153 15.71 3.57 22.85
CA GLN A 153 16.35 4.82 23.29
C GLN A 153 17.35 4.43 24.38
#